data_AF-D0GLN6-F1
#
_entry.id   AF-D0GLN6-F1
#
_cell.length_a   1.000
_cell.length_b   1.000
_cell.length_c   1.000
_cell.angle_alpha   90.00
_cell.angle_beta   90.00
_cell.angle_gamma   90.00
#
_symmetry.space_group_name_H-M   'P 1'
#
loop_
_entity.id
_entity.type
_entity.pdbx_description
1 polymer ?
#
loop_
_entity_poly.entity_id
_entity_poly.type
_entity_poly.pdbx_seq_one_letter_code
_entity_poly.pdbx_strand_id
1 'polypeptide(L)'
;MKKAILFILLILAVISCDLEKAQKEYEKGQYIQSIETTLKYFDKNENRIKKVNSKVKDEIVSKFSKITEYYSDMASNFGNEEQKINANINLFKIYIMLEERNYTKGFTDFTSKYKGEDFYSKANKLILKKYRDYFDSGLYDKAAEELGNYDGFSQILSRMNKMKFSKYERIYESSLKTKADNLIKIAEKYEEMKEYRKAEKSYFQVSETYKNYEKNYRNSYDKYTENKNKADLADAEKYYEMGKQALKESSQKEKYRKAYEYFKKSDSLVKGYKDAVNLANLYYKQGFFRYKIVGDKKYKNVIEEALKDIGYRDDSNPELIIEYTERNYYISEPMTYIEKLSEKTPSGIGNDMQILYRENPFDKIITSVKEKIRTDYRIRIDGVQYKDSYSNYLIEENNSEKIRYKGPNVPLAYRDENKGKELGKEEMQKLIDKKVKEDIIQRIKIMEKRLERI
;
A
#
# COMPACT_ATOMS: atom_id res chain seq x y z
N MET A 1 -52.44 -16.23 -6.28
CA MET A 1 -51.06 -15.84 -6.68
C MET A 1 -50.27 -15.03 -5.64
N LYS A 2 -50.85 -14.50 -4.54
CA LYS A 2 -50.08 -13.77 -3.50
C LYS A 2 -49.41 -14.66 -2.42
N LYS A 3 -49.86 -15.90 -2.23
CA LYS A 3 -49.28 -16.83 -1.22
C LYS A 3 -48.00 -17.54 -1.66
N ALA A 4 -47.75 -17.67 -2.97
CA ALA A 4 -46.51 -18.27 -3.49
C ALA A 4 -45.31 -17.31 -3.40
N ILE A 5 -45.54 -16.00 -3.54
CA ILE A 5 -44.49 -14.97 -3.44
C ILE A 5 -44.06 -14.78 -1.97
N LEU A 6 -44.99 -14.87 -1.01
CA LEU A 6 -44.65 -14.80 0.41
C LEU A 6 -43.83 -16.02 0.87
N PHE A 7 -44.09 -17.21 0.30
CA PHE A 7 -43.34 -18.43 0.62
C PHE A 7 -41.91 -18.42 0.04
N ILE A 8 -41.70 -17.77 -1.10
CA ILE A 8 -40.36 -17.55 -1.68
C ILE A 8 -39.57 -16.52 -0.86
N LEU A 9 -40.22 -15.47 -0.35
CA LEU A 9 -39.62 -14.48 0.57
C LEU A 9 -39.32 -15.05 1.97
N LEU A 10 -40.13 -15.98 2.48
CA LEU A 10 -39.88 -16.65 3.76
C LEU A 10 -38.79 -17.74 3.68
N ILE A 11 -38.58 -18.34 2.51
CA ILE A 11 -37.45 -19.25 2.28
C ILE A 11 -36.13 -18.46 2.24
N LEU A 12 -36.14 -17.21 1.75
CA LEU A 12 -35.00 -16.29 1.81
C LEU A 12 -34.72 -15.75 3.23
N ALA A 13 -35.74 -15.61 4.08
CA ALA A 13 -35.58 -15.12 5.46
C ALA A 13 -34.88 -16.09 6.43
N VAL A 14 -34.61 -17.33 6.01
CA VAL A 14 -33.92 -18.37 6.83
C VAL A 14 -32.53 -18.69 6.28
N ILE A 15 -32.12 -18.04 5.19
CA ILE A 15 -30.79 -18.21 4.60
C ILE A 15 -29.83 -17.31 5.38
N SER A 16 -28.86 -17.91 6.09
CA SER A 16 -27.82 -17.15 6.80
C SER A 16 -27.14 -16.14 5.88
N CYS A 17 -26.62 -15.04 6.44
CA CYS A 17 -25.85 -14.04 5.68
C CYS A 17 -24.72 -14.66 4.83
N ASP A 18 -24.11 -15.77 5.28
CA ASP A 18 -23.05 -16.47 4.54
C ASP A 18 -23.59 -17.12 3.25
N LEU A 19 -24.76 -17.74 3.27
CA LEU A 19 -25.36 -18.36 2.08
C LEU A 19 -25.91 -17.32 1.08
N GLU A 20 -26.44 -16.19 1.58
CA GLU A 20 -26.81 -15.06 0.70
C GLU A 20 -25.57 -14.47 0.03
N LYS A 21 -24.47 -14.33 0.79
CA LYS A 21 -23.18 -13.91 0.24
C LYS A 21 -22.67 -14.88 -0.82
N ALA A 22 -22.72 -16.19 -0.56
CA ALA A 22 -22.33 -17.21 -1.54
C ALA A 22 -23.17 -17.13 -2.82
N GLN A 23 -24.46 -16.77 -2.71
CA GLN A 23 -25.32 -16.55 -3.87
C GLN A 23 -24.87 -15.35 -4.71
N LYS A 24 -24.58 -14.22 -4.05
CA LYS A 24 -24.06 -13.02 -4.73
C LYS A 24 -22.71 -13.30 -5.42
N GLU A 25 -21.86 -14.11 -4.81
CA GLU A 25 -20.59 -14.55 -5.41
C GLU A 25 -20.84 -15.39 -6.67
N TYR A 26 -21.79 -16.33 -6.64
CA TYR A 26 -22.18 -17.14 -7.79
C TYR A 26 -22.69 -16.27 -8.96
N GLU A 27 -23.61 -15.34 -8.68
CA GLU A 27 -24.18 -14.43 -9.68
C GLU A 27 -23.13 -13.52 -10.34
N LYS A 28 -22.06 -13.19 -9.60
CA LYS A 28 -20.91 -12.43 -10.10
C LYS A 28 -19.88 -13.27 -10.85
N GLY A 29 -20.09 -14.58 -11.03
CA GLY A 29 -19.13 -15.48 -11.65
C GLY A 29 -17.95 -15.87 -10.75
N GLN A 30 -18.00 -15.56 -9.45
CA GLN A 30 -16.96 -15.89 -8.47
C GLN A 30 -17.18 -17.32 -7.93
N TYR A 31 -17.18 -18.31 -8.81
CA TYR A 31 -17.66 -19.66 -8.51
C TYR A 31 -16.89 -20.38 -7.40
N ILE A 32 -15.56 -20.30 -7.39
CA ILE A 32 -14.73 -20.91 -6.33
C ILE A 32 -15.04 -20.29 -4.97
N GLN A 33 -15.18 -18.97 -4.93
CA GLN A 33 -15.49 -18.25 -3.69
C GLN A 33 -16.89 -18.62 -3.19
N SER A 34 -17.87 -18.75 -4.10
CA SER A 34 -19.21 -19.21 -3.78
C SER A 34 -19.21 -20.61 -3.11
N ILE A 35 -18.42 -21.56 -3.64
CA ILE A 35 -18.26 -22.88 -3.01
C ILE A 35 -17.60 -22.75 -1.63
N GLU A 36 -16.49 -22.01 -1.52
CA GLU A 36 -15.80 -21.79 -0.25
C GLU A 36 -16.70 -21.20 0.83
N THR A 37 -17.46 -20.15 0.50
CA THR A 37 -18.39 -19.48 1.42
C THR A 37 -19.51 -20.42 1.84
N THR A 38 -20.06 -21.20 0.90
CA THR A 38 -21.07 -22.22 1.20
C THR A 38 -20.53 -23.28 2.17
N LEU A 39 -19.34 -23.81 1.92
CA LEU A 39 -18.72 -24.82 2.80
C LEU A 39 -18.39 -24.25 4.18
N LYS A 40 -17.85 -23.03 4.27
CA LYS A 40 -17.57 -22.35 5.55
C LYS A 40 -18.83 -22.17 6.41
N TYR A 41 -19.98 -21.92 5.79
CA TYR A 41 -21.25 -21.87 6.53
C TYR A 41 -21.56 -23.21 7.19
N PHE A 42 -21.44 -24.31 6.44
CA PHE A 42 -21.73 -25.65 6.94
C PHE A 42 -20.69 -26.17 7.93
N ASP A 43 -19.42 -25.77 7.79
CA ASP A 43 -18.36 -26.07 8.77
C ASP A 43 -18.71 -25.52 10.17
N LYS A 44 -19.33 -24.33 10.25
CA LYS A 44 -19.77 -23.71 11.51
C LYS A 44 -21.11 -24.25 12.03
N ASN A 45 -21.85 -24.99 11.20
CA ASN A 45 -23.23 -25.35 11.44
C ASN A 45 -23.50 -26.82 11.08
N GLU A 46 -22.58 -27.73 11.37
CA GLU A 46 -22.64 -29.12 10.91
C GLU A 46 -23.95 -29.83 11.33
N ASN A 47 -24.45 -29.55 12.54
CA ASN A 47 -25.74 -30.05 13.04
C ASN A 47 -26.97 -29.51 12.28
N ARG A 48 -26.83 -28.40 11.56
CA ARG A 48 -27.90 -27.82 10.72
C ARG A 48 -28.01 -28.51 9.37
N ILE A 49 -27.01 -29.27 8.91
CA ILE A 49 -27.05 -30.00 7.63
C ILE A 49 -28.27 -30.93 7.57
N LYS A 50 -28.55 -31.65 8.67
CA LYS A 50 -29.73 -32.51 8.82
C LYS A 50 -31.06 -31.73 8.89
N LYS A 51 -30.99 -30.42 9.13
CA LYS A 51 -32.14 -29.49 9.24
C LYS A 51 -32.30 -28.58 8.02
N VAL A 52 -31.43 -28.71 7.00
CA VAL A 52 -31.57 -27.97 5.75
C VAL A 52 -32.78 -28.53 5.01
N ASN A 53 -33.73 -27.65 4.67
CA ASN A 53 -34.87 -28.01 3.83
C ASN A 53 -34.39 -28.58 2.48
N SER A 54 -35.05 -29.63 1.98
CA SER A 54 -34.76 -30.25 0.68
C SER A 54 -34.58 -29.23 -0.44
N LYS A 55 -35.40 -28.18 -0.50
CA LYS A 55 -35.29 -27.14 -1.53
C LYS A 55 -33.94 -26.41 -1.53
N VAL A 56 -33.42 -26.05 -0.36
CA VAL A 56 -32.12 -25.37 -0.21
C VAL A 56 -30.99 -26.35 -0.53
N LYS A 57 -31.15 -27.61 -0.14
CA LYS A 57 -30.21 -28.68 -0.48
C LYS A 57 -30.12 -28.88 -1.99
N ASP A 58 -31.25 -29.00 -2.68
CA ASP A 58 -31.32 -29.17 -4.13
C ASP A 58 -30.72 -27.98 -4.88
N GLU A 59 -30.90 -26.77 -4.35
CA GLU A 59 -30.30 -25.56 -4.91
C GLU A 59 -28.77 -25.55 -4.78
N ILE A 60 -28.23 -25.94 -3.62
CA ILE A 60 -26.78 -26.09 -3.41
C ILE A 60 -26.21 -27.17 -4.33
N VAL A 61 -26.86 -28.34 -4.39
CA VAL A 61 -26.47 -29.45 -5.29
C VAL A 61 -26.43 -28.96 -6.73
N SER A 62 -27.51 -28.32 -7.20
CA SER A 62 -27.61 -27.83 -8.58
C SER A 62 -26.51 -26.82 -8.90
N LYS A 63 -26.20 -25.88 -7.99
CA LYS A 63 -25.12 -24.89 -8.21
C LYS A 63 -23.75 -25.54 -8.20
N PHE A 64 -23.48 -26.46 -7.27
CA PHE A 64 -22.20 -27.17 -7.23
C PHE A 64 -21.99 -27.97 -8.51
N SER A 65 -23.01 -28.71 -8.97
CA SER A 65 -22.97 -29.42 -10.25
C SER A 65 -22.68 -28.48 -11.41
N LYS A 66 -23.42 -27.37 -11.55
CA LYS A 66 -23.19 -26.37 -12.60
C LYS A 66 -21.78 -25.79 -12.59
N ILE A 67 -21.22 -25.49 -11.41
CA ILE A 67 -19.85 -25.00 -11.29
C ILE A 67 -18.85 -26.07 -11.73
N THR A 68 -19.02 -27.32 -11.27
CA THR A 68 -18.12 -28.41 -11.64
C THR A 68 -18.22 -28.77 -13.12
N GLU A 69 -19.41 -28.70 -13.72
CA GLU A 69 -19.66 -28.87 -15.15
C GLU A 69 -18.98 -27.75 -15.94
N TYR A 70 -19.20 -26.49 -15.55
CA TYR A 70 -18.56 -25.32 -16.16
C TYR A 70 -17.03 -25.48 -16.24
N TYR A 71 -16.37 -25.84 -15.13
CA TYR A 71 -14.93 -26.05 -15.16
C TYR A 71 -14.53 -27.33 -15.90
N SER A 72 -15.32 -28.40 -15.86
CA SER A 72 -15.03 -29.64 -16.61
C SER A 72 -15.11 -29.43 -18.13
N ASP A 73 -16.10 -28.66 -18.58
CA ASP A 73 -16.27 -28.24 -19.98
C ASP A 73 -15.13 -27.32 -20.42
N MET A 74 -14.74 -26.36 -19.57
CA MET A 74 -13.59 -25.51 -19.84
C MET A 74 -12.29 -26.31 -19.91
N ALA A 75 -12.11 -27.32 -19.04
CA ALA A 75 -10.94 -28.18 -19.00
C ALA A 75 -10.83 -29.12 -20.23
N SER A 76 -11.95 -29.43 -20.91
CA SER A 76 -12.00 -30.44 -21.98
C SER A 76 -12.28 -29.85 -23.36
N ASN A 77 -13.35 -29.07 -23.49
CA ASN A 77 -14.02 -28.80 -24.77
C ASN A 77 -13.76 -27.39 -25.31
N PHE A 78 -13.82 -26.36 -24.46
CA PHE A 78 -13.89 -24.97 -24.92
C PHE A 78 -12.72 -24.07 -24.52
N GLY A 79 -11.89 -24.51 -23.56
CA GLY A 79 -10.77 -23.70 -23.09
C GLY A 79 -9.58 -23.71 -24.06
N ASN A 80 -8.95 -22.55 -24.23
CA ASN A 80 -7.55 -22.49 -24.64
C ASN A 80 -6.65 -23.16 -23.57
N GLU A 81 -5.36 -23.35 -23.84
CA GLU A 81 -4.50 -24.10 -22.92
C GLU A 81 -4.40 -23.45 -21.52
N GLU A 82 -4.38 -22.13 -21.44
CA GLU A 82 -4.38 -21.41 -20.15
C GLU A 82 -5.68 -21.59 -19.37
N GLN A 83 -6.81 -21.47 -20.05
CA GLN A 83 -8.13 -21.73 -19.47
C GLN A 83 -8.24 -23.18 -19.00
N LYS A 84 -7.70 -24.14 -19.75
CA LYS A 84 -7.65 -25.55 -19.37
C LYS A 84 -6.78 -25.79 -18.14
N ILE A 85 -5.62 -25.14 -18.04
CA ILE A 85 -4.76 -25.20 -16.84
C ILE A 85 -5.54 -24.67 -15.63
N ASN A 86 -6.09 -23.46 -15.73
CA ASN A 86 -6.83 -22.83 -14.65
C ASN A 86 -8.08 -23.62 -14.24
N ALA A 87 -8.81 -24.18 -15.21
CA ALA A 87 -9.97 -25.02 -14.94
C ALA A 87 -9.59 -26.30 -14.17
N ASN A 88 -8.49 -26.97 -14.55
CA ASN A 88 -8.03 -28.16 -13.82
C ASN A 88 -7.50 -27.81 -12.41
N ILE A 89 -6.80 -26.69 -12.22
CA ILE A 89 -6.42 -26.20 -10.88
C ILE A 89 -7.65 -25.95 -10.01
N ASN A 90 -8.68 -25.31 -10.58
CA ASN A 90 -9.94 -25.03 -9.90
C ASN A 90 -10.74 -26.29 -9.56
N LEU A 91 -10.80 -27.27 -10.47
CA LEU A 91 -11.40 -28.58 -10.21
C LEU A 91 -10.66 -29.34 -9.10
N PHE A 92 -9.33 -29.29 -9.10
CA PHE A 92 -8.53 -29.84 -8.01
C PHE A 92 -8.86 -29.16 -6.67
N LYS A 93 -8.94 -27.83 -6.65
CA LYS A 93 -9.34 -27.06 -5.46
C LYS A 93 -10.72 -27.47 -4.95
N ILE A 94 -11.72 -27.55 -5.83
CA ILE A 94 -13.08 -27.99 -5.47
C ILE A 94 -13.04 -29.40 -4.90
N TYR A 95 -12.33 -30.32 -5.55
CA TYR A 95 -12.18 -31.70 -5.11
C TYR A 95 -11.65 -31.78 -3.68
N ILE A 96 -10.55 -31.07 -3.41
CA ILE A 96 -9.93 -30.98 -2.10
C ILE A 96 -10.91 -30.46 -1.06
N MET A 97 -11.56 -29.31 -1.33
CA MET A 97 -12.48 -28.70 -0.37
C MET A 97 -13.64 -29.63 0.00
N LEU A 98 -14.14 -30.40 -0.96
CA LEU A 98 -15.22 -31.36 -0.73
C LEU A 98 -14.71 -32.59 0.05
N GLU A 99 -13.56 -33.15 -0.32
CA GLU A 99 -13.02 -34.36 0.30
C GLU A 99 -12.63 -34.16 1.78
N GLU A 100 -12.26 -32.95 2.17
CA GLU A 100 -12.00 -32.57 3.56
C GLU A 100 -13.25 -32.71 4.46
N ARG A 101 -14.45 -32.68 3.86
CA ARG A 101 -15.73 -32.53 4.58
C ARG A 101 -16.64 -33.70 4.28
N ASN A 102 -16.73 -34.66 5.19
CA ASN A 102 -17.54 -35.87 5.00
C ASN A 102 -19.01 -35.57 4.67
N TYR A 103 -19.58 -34.50 5.22
CA TYR A 103 -20.98 -34.12 4.96
C TYR A 103 -21.26 -33.75 3.50
N THR A 104 -20.24 -33.39 2.72
CA THR A 104 -20.40 -32.95 1.32
C THR A 104 -20.88 -34.08 0.42
N LYS A 105 -20.65 -35.34 0.81
CA LYS A 105 -21.20 -36.53 0.14
C LYS A 105 -22.72 -36.55 0.12
N GLY A 106 -23.37 -35.83 1.04
CA GLY A 106 -24.82 -35.65 1.04
C GLY A 106 -25.32 -34.63 0.03
N PHE A 107 -24.45 -33.80 -0.55
CA PHE A 107 -24.75 -32.70 -1.47
C PHE A 107 -24.24 -32.94 -2.89
N THR A 108 -23.20 -33.76 -3.08
CA THR A 108 -22.61 -33.99 -4.40
C THR A 108 -21.87 -35.33 -4.43
N ASP A 109 -21.88 -35.97 -5.60
CA ASP A 109 -21.13 -37.19 -5.89
C ASP A 109 -19.81 -36.92 -6.61
N PHE A 110 -19.39 -35.64 -6.72
CA PHE A 110 -18.20 -35.23 -7.45
C PHE A 110 -16.93 -35.96 -6.97
N THR A 111 -16.73 -36.09 -5.66
CA THR A 111 -15.55 -36.77 -5.09
C THR A 111 -15.56 -38.29 -5.27
N SER A 112 -16.72 -38.89 -5.54
CA SER A 112 -16.84 -40.31 -5.90
C SER A 112 -16.70 -40.58 -7.40
N LYS A 113 -17.05 -39.61 -8.25
CA LYS A 113 -16.94 -39.72 -9.71
C LYS A 113 -15.55 -39.46 -10.24
N TYR A 114 -14.79 -38.58 -9.57
CA TYR A 114 -13.48 -38.13 -10.02
C TYR A 114 -12.38 -38.45 -9.01
N LYS A 115 -11.12 -38.34 -9.44
CA LYS A 115 -9.94 -38.37 -8.58
C LYS A 115 -9.23 -37.03 -8.65
N GLY A 116 -8.84 -36.48 -7.50
CA GLY A 116 -8.12 -35.20 -7.46
C GLY A 116 -6.82 -35.24 -8.26
N GLU A 117 -6.12 -36.38 -8.20
CA GLU A 117 -4.89 -36.65 -8.93
C GLU A 117 -5.02 -36.44 -10.45
N ASP A 118 -6.19 -36.72 -11.03
CA ASP A 118 -6.41 -36.58 -12.47
C ASP A 118 -6.42 -35.11 -12.89
N PHE A 119 -6.99 -34.23 -12.07
CA PHE A 119 -7.00 -32.79 -12.33
C PHE A 119 -5.57 -32.22 -12.24
N TYR A 120 -4.81 -32.62 -11.22
CA TYR A 120 -3.40 -32.25 -11.12
C TYR A 120 -2.60 -32.74 -12.33
N SER A 121 -2.74 -34.02 -12.70
CA SER A 121 -2.00 -34.63 -13.81
C SER A 121 -2.28 -33.93 -15.15
N LYS A 122 -3.55 -33.60 -15.42
CA LYS A 122 -3.97 -32.88 -16.64
C LYS A 122 -3.38 -31.47 -16.69
N ALA A 123 -3.48 -30.71 -15.60
CA ALA A 123 -2.88 -29.38 -15.53
C ALA A 123 -1.36 -29.43 -15.67
N ASN A 124 -0.70 -30.34 -14.93
CA ASN A 124 0.75 -30.53 -14.97
C ASN A 124 1.26 -30.81 -16.38
N LYS A 125 0.56 -31.67 -17.14
CA LYS A 125 0.90 -31.95 -18.53
C LYS A 125 0.84 -30.70 -19.42
N LEU A 126 -0.19 -29.87 -19.25
CA LEU A 126 -0.36 -28.63 -20.03
C LEU A 126 0.68 -27.56 -19.63
N ILE A 127 0.91 -27.37 -18.33
CA ILE A 127 1.94 -26.44 -17.82
C ILE A 127 3.30 -26.80 -18.40
N LEU A 128 3.71 -28.08 -18.32
CA LEU A 128 5.00 -28.53 -18.84
C LEU A 128 5.10 -28.44 -20.36
N LYS A 129 3.99 -28.62 -21.08
CA LYS A 129 3.95 -28.40 -22.53
C LYS A 129 4.24 -26.93 -22.86
N LYS A 130 3.47 -26.00 -22.30
CA LYS A 130 3.67 -24.56 -22.52
C LYS A 130 5.04 -24.07 -22.10
N TYR A 131 5.53 -24.54 -20.94
CA TYR A 131 6.89 -24.29 -20.49
C TYR A 131 7.93 -24.70 -21.54
N ARG A 132 7.83 -25.92 -22.08
CA ARG A 132 8.76 -26.41 -23.11
C ARG A 132 8.65 -25.62 -24.40
N ASP A 133 7.44 -25.36 -24.87
CA ASP A 133 7.21 -24.58 -26.10
C ASP A 133 7.89 -23.20 -26.02
N TYR A 134 7.80 -22.52 -24.86
CA TYR A 134 8.50 -21.26 -24.63
C TYR A 134 10.02 -21.43 -24.42
N PHE A 135 10.44 -22.43 -23.65
CA PHE A 135 11.84 -22.70 -23.36
C PHE A 135 12.63 -23.00 -24.64
N ASP A 136 12.10 -23.89 -25.48
CA ASP A 136 12.71 -24.31 -26.75
C ASP A 136 12.72 -23.16 -27.77
N SER A 137 11.78 -22.21 -27.66
CA SER A 137 11.76 -20.98 -28.45
C SER A 137 12.67 -19.86 -27.91
N GLY A 138 13.45 -20.11 -26.85
CA GLY A 138 14.30 -19.11 -26.20
C GLY A 138 13.54 -18.04 -25.41
N LEU A 139 12.23 -18.21 -25.19
CA LEU A 139 11.37 -17.28 -24.45
C LEU A 139 11.37 -17.62 -22.95
N TYR A 140 12.56 -17.58 -22.33
CA TYR A 140 12.78 -18.05 -20.96
C TYR A 140 11.95 -17.34 -19.89
N ASP A 141 11.69 -16.03 -20.04
CA ASP A 141 10.86 -15.28 -19.11
C ASP A 141 9.41 -15.81 -19.12
N LYS A 142 8.84 -16.09 -20.31
CA LYS A 142 7.51 -16.72 -20.44
C LYS A 142 7.50 -18.15 -19.93
N ALA A 143 8.57 -18.91 -20.18
CA ALA A 143 8.71 -20.25 -19.64
C ALA A 143 8.67 -20.25 -18.09
N ALA A 144 9.33 -19.28 -17.45
CA ALA A 144 9.30 -19.11 -16.00
C ALA A 144 7.90 -18.74 -15.48
N GLU A 145 7.17 -17.87 -16.20
CA GLU A 145 5.80 -17.49 -15.86
C GLU A 145 4.86 -18.70 -15.84
N GLU A 146 4.98 -19.63 -16.81
CA GLU A 146 4.16 -20.85 -16.83
C GLU A 146 4.39 -21.75 -15.60
N LEU A 147 5.62 -21.79 -15.08
CA LEU A 147 5.93 -22.52 -13.84
C LEU A 147 5.29 -21.88 -12.59
N GLY A 148 4.84 -20.62 -12.68
CA GLY A 148 4.04 -19.96 -11.64
C GLY A 148 2.71 -20.67 -11.36
N ASN A 149 2.15 -21.40 -12.34
CA ASN A 149 0.89 -22.14 -12.15
C ASN A 149 0.96 -23.21 -11.05
N TYR A 150 2.16 -23.73 -10.72
CA TYR A 150 2.35 -24.65 -9.59
C TYR A 150 2.07 -24.03 -8.22
N ASP A 151 2.09 -22.69 -8.11
CA ASP A 151 1.76 -22.00 -6.86
C ASP A 151 0.28 -22.20 -6.49
N GLY A 152 -0.60 -22.38 -7.49
CA GLY A 152 -2.00 -22.74 -7.26
C GLY A 152 -2.15 -24.04 -6.49
N PHE A 153 -1.46 -25.10 -6.93
CA PHE A 153 -1.45 -26.40 -6.24
C PHE A 153 -0.84 -26.31 -4.85
N SER A 154 0.29 -25.61 -4.73
CA SER A 154 1.01 -25.44 -3.47
C SER A 154 0.16 -24.71 -2.43
N GLN A 155 -0.54 -23.65 -2.83
CA GLN A 155 -1.45 -22.92 -1.95
C GLN A 155 -2.65 -23.76 -1.50
N ILE A 156 -3.24 -24.56 -2.40
CA ILE A 156 -4.35 -25.47 -2.06
C ILE A 156 -3.89 -26.48 -1.01
N LEU A 157 -2.77 -27.15 -1.25
CA LEU A 157 -2.28 -28.23 -0.40
C LEU A 157 -1.75 -27.72 0.95
N SER A 158 -1.11 -26.56 0.99
CA SER A 158 -0.61 -25.95 2.25
C SER A 158 -1.70 -25.58 3.27
N ARG A 159 -2.95 -25.41 2.82
CA ARG A 159 -4.10 -25.04 3.67
C ARG A 159 -4.88 -26.25 4.19
N MET A 160 -4.49 -27.45 3.77
CA MET A 160 -5.18 -28.69 4.09
C MET A 160 -4.91 -29.13 5.53
N ASN A 161 -5.87 -29.83 6.16
CA ASN A 161 -5.63 -30.47 7.44
C ASN A 161 -4.55 -31.57 7.33
N LYS A 162 -3.79 -31.83 8.40
CA LYS A 162 -2.61 -32.72 8.36
C LYS A 162 -2.91 -34.14 7.85
N MET A 163 -4.03 -34.74 8.25
CA MET A 163 -4.38 -36.11 7.87
C MET A 163 -4.74 -36.25 6.38
N LYS A 164 -5.41 -35.23 5.81
CA LYS A 164 -5.70 -35.20 4.38
C LYS A 164 -4.44 -34.80 3.60
N PHE A 165 -3.61 -33.92 4.16
CA PHE A 165 -2.35 -33.51 3.55
C PHE A 165 -1.44 -34.71 3.29
N SER A 166 -1.31 -35.64 4.25
CA SER A 166 -0.48 -36.85 4.03
C SER A 166 -0.92 -37.70 2.84
N LYS A 167 -2.20 -37.64 2.42
CA LYS A 167 -2.67 -38.31 1.18
C LYS A 167 -2.08 -37.66 -0.07
N TYR A 168 -1.94 -36.33 -0.08
CA TYR A 168 -1.51 -35.52 -1.22
C TYR A 168 -0.09 -34.97 -1.11
N GLU A 169 0.63 -35.31 -0.05
CA GLU A 169 2.00 -34.85 0.21
C GLU A 169 2.93 -35.14 -0.98
N ARG A 170 2.77 -36.31 -1.61
CA ARG A 170 3.52 -36.65 -2.82
C ARG A 170 3.25 -35.71 -3.98
N ILE A 171 2.01 -35.24 -4.16
CA ILE A 171 1.66 -34.25 -5.19
C ILE A 171 2.25 -32.90 -4.83
N TYR A 172 2.16 -32.51 -3.55
CA TYR A 172 2.73 -31.26 -3.07
C TYR A 172 4.25 -31.22 -3.34
N GLU A 173 4.99 -32.22 -2.84
CA GLU A 173 6.43 -32.34 -3.06
C GLU A 173 6.77 -32.43 -4.56
N SER A 174 6.06 -33.26 -5.33
CA SER A 174 6.29 -33.42 -6.77
C SER A 174 6.08 -32.12 -7.54
N SER A 175 5.09 -31.32 -7.17
CA SER A 175 4.79 -30.05 -7.83
C SER A 175 5.89 -29.01 -7.57
N LEU A 176 6.36 -28.89 -6.32
CA LEU A 176 7.47 -28.03 -5.96
C LEU A 176 8.78 -28.48 -6.62
N LYS A 177 9.07 -29.79 -6.61
CA LYS A 177 10.26 -30.35 -7.26
C LYS A 177 10.25 -30.10 -8.76
N THR A 178 9.10 -30.31 -9.41
CA THR A 178 8.96 -30.08 -10.86
C THR A 178 9.14 -28.61 -11.21
N LYS A 179 8.58 -27.70 -10.41
CA LYS A 179 8.82 -26.25 -10.57
C LYS A 179 10.30 -25.93 -10.41
N ALA A 180 10.94 -26.39 -9.34
CA ALA A 180 12.35 -26.14 -9.05
C ALA A 180 13.28 -26.68 -10.15
N ASP A 181 13.09 -27.93 -10.59
CA ASP A 181 13.92 -28.56 -11.63
C ASP A 181 13.87 -27.82 -12.97
N ASN A 182 12.71 -27.28 -13.35
CA ASN A 182 12.56 -26.55 -14.60
C ASN A 182 13.00 -25.08 -14.49
N LEU A 183 12.89 -24.46 -13.31
CA LEU A 183 13.48 -23.14 -13.04
C LEU A 183 15.01 -23.17 -13.05
N ILE A 184 15.63 -24.26 -12.59
CA ILE A 184 17.10 -24.44 -12.68
C ILE A 184 17.54 -24.39 -14.14
N LYS A 185 16.87 -25.09 -15.05
CA LYS A 185 17.21 -25.07 -16.48
C LYS A 185 17.12 -23.65 -17.07
N ILE A 186 16.13 -22.86 -16.63
CA ILE A 186 16.03 -21.45 -17.03
C ILE A 186 17.22 -20.65 -16.47
N ALA A 187 17.55 -20.85 -15.19
CA ALA A 187 18.66 -20.16 -14.54
C ALA A 187 20.00 -20.45 -15.24
N GLU A 188 20.25 -21.72 -15.59
CA GLU A 188 21.42 -22.16 -16.34
C GLU A 188 21.50 -21.48 -17.72
N LYS A 189 20.37 -21.33 -18.43
CA LYS A 189 20.34 -20.59 -19.71
C LYS A 189 20.66 -19.11 -19.53
N TYR A 190 20.16 -18.48 -18.48
CA TYR A 190 20.55 -17.10 -18.15
C TYR A 190 22.04 -16.99 -17.80
N GLU A 191 22.64 -17.97 -17.12
CA GLU A 191 24.10 -18.00 -16.89
C GLU A 191 24.88 -18.11 -18.20
N GLU A 192 24.49 -19.02 -19.10
CA GLU A 192 25.11 -19.20 -20.42
C GLU A 192 25.08 -17.89 -21.24
N MET A 193 23.95 -17.18 -21.19
CA MET A 193 23.76 -15.88 -21.85
C MET A 193 24.46 -14.71 -21.11
N LYS A 194 25.09 -14.98 -19.95
CA LYS A 194 25.66 -13.96 -19.05
C LYS A 194 24.64 -12.95 -18.53
N GLU A 195 23.35 -13.30 -18.54
CA GLU A 195 22.28 -12.53 -17.90
C GLU A 195 22.24 -12.81 -16.38
N TYR A 196 23.36 -12.54 -15.69
CA TYR A 196 23.58 -12.94 -14.30
C TYR A 196 22.49 -12.46 -13.33
N ARG A 197 21.90 -11.28 -13.57
CA ARG A 197 20.80 -10.75 -12.74
C ARG A 197 19.51 -11.57 -12.89
N LYS A 198 19.26 -12.14 -14.08
CA LYS A 198 18.11 -13.04 -14.27
C LYS A 198 18.42 -14.42 -13.69
N ALA A 199 19.63 -14.94 -13.91
CA ALA A 199 20.09 -16.18 -13.29
C ALA A 199 20.00 -16.13 -11.75
N GLU A 200 20.47 -15.04 -11.13
CA GLU A 200 20.36 -14.77 -9.68
C GLU A 200 18.91 -14.95 -9.21
N LYS A 201 17.96 -14.26 -9.87
CA LYS A 201 16.54 -14.31 -9.49
C LYS A 201 15.97 -15.72 -9.63
N SER A 202 16.26 -16.41 -10.72
CA SER A 202 15.79 -17.77 -10.95
C SER A 202 16.35 -18.75 -9.92
N TYR A 203 17.65 -18.70 -9.62
CA TYR A 203 18.26 -19.54 -8.58
C TYR A 203 17.72 -19.24 -7.18
N PHE A 204 17.46 -17.97 -6.86
CA PHE A 204 16.80 -17.63 -5.60
C PHE A 204 15.39 -18.23 -5.52
N GLN A 205 14.60 -18.12 -6.58
CA GLN A 205 13.27 -18.75 -6.65
C GLN A 205 13.32 -20.27 -6.48
N VAL A 206 14.33 -20.94 -7.05
CA VAL A 206 14.55 -22.39 -6.85
C VAL A 206 14.80 -22.69 -5.38
N SER A 207 15.71 -21.95 -4.75
CA SER A 207 16.04 -22.14 -3.33
C SER A 207 14.80 -21.99 -2.44
N GLU A 208 13.97 -20.98 -2.71
CA GLU A 208 12.74 -20.75 -1.95
C GLU A 208 11.65 -21.79 -2.22
N THR A 209 11.57 -22.32 -3.44
CA THR A 209 10.53 -23.29 -3.85
C THR A 209 10.68 -24.62 -3.13
N TYR A 210 11.91 -25.11 -2.94
CA TYR A 210 12.16 -26.46 -2.43
C TYR A 210 12.88 -26.51 -1.07
N LYS A 211 13.13 -25.35 -0.43
CA LYS A 211 13.87 -25.26 0.86
C LYS A 211 13.36 -26.16 1.99
N ASN A 212 12.05 -26.41 2.03
CA ASN A 212 11.44 -27.22 3.09
C ASN A 212 11.80 -28.70 2.98
N TYR A 213 12.21 -29.15 1.78
CA TYR A 213 12.66 -30.51 1.52
C TYR A 213 14.18 -30.58 1.45
N GLU A 214 14.82 -29.61 0.78
CA GLU A 214 16.27 -29.53 0.66
C GLU A 214 16.72 -28.06 0.62
N LYS A 215 17.36 -27.59 1.71
CA LYS A 215 17.70 -26.17 1.93
C LYS A 215 18.53 -25.55 0.79
N ASN A 216 19.41 -26.34 0.18
CA ASN A 216 20.26 -25.91 -0.93
C ASN A 216 20.03 -26.83 -2.14
N TYR A 217 18.76 -27.01 -2.52
CA TYR A 217 18.38 -27.93 -3.59
C TYR A 217 19.22 -27.69 -4.84
N ARG A 218 19.99 -28.70 -5.24
CA ARG A 218 20.91 -28.66 -6.39
C ARG A 218 21.85 -27.43 -6.39
N ASN A 219 22.36 -27.05 -5.22
CA ASN A 219 23.26 -25.90 -5.03
C ASN A 219 22.65 -24.55 -5.44
N SER A 220 21.32 -24.44 -5.50
CA SER A 220 20.63 -23.23 -5.96
C SER A 220 20.95 -21.98 -5.15
N TYR A 221 21.15 -22.08 -3.83
CA TYR A 221 21.48 -20.90 -3.01
C TYR A 221 22.92 -20.43 -3.22
N ASP A 222 23.86 -21.37 -3.40
CA ASP A 222 25.25 -21.04 -3.75
C ASP A 222 25.31 -20.40 -5.13
N LYS A 223 24.58 -20.95 -6.09
CA LYS A 223 24.44 -20.41 -7.45
C LYS A 223 23.78 -19.03 -7.47
N TYR A 224 22.77 -18.81 -6.63
CA TYR A 224 22.19 -17.49 -6.40
C TYR A 224 23.27 -16.50 -5.96
N THR A 225 24.06 -16.85 -4.95
CA THR A 225 25.10 -15.96 -4.39
C THR A 225 26.21 -15.69 -5.42
N GLU A 226 26.65 -16.72 -6.15
CA GLU A 226 27.64 -16.61 -7.22
C GLU A 226 27.16 -15.65 -8.32
N ASN A 227 25.93 -15.82 -8.80
CA ASN A 227 25.35 -14.98 -9.85
C ASN A 227 25.08 -13.55 -9.38
N LYS A 228 24.67 -13.37 -8.13
CA LYS A 228 24.55 -12.04 -7.53
C LYS A 228 25.89 -11.31 -7.57
N ASN A 229 26.97 -11.94 -7.14
CA ASN A 229 28.30 -11.33 -7.16
C ASN A 229 28.75 -10.97 -8.58
N LYS A 230 28.48 -11.86 -9.56
CA LYS A 230 28.76 -11.60 -10.99
C LYS A 230 27.92 -10.44 -11.55
N ALA A 231 26.64 -10.39 -11.21
CA ALA A 231 25.72 -9.33 -11.62
C ALA A 231 26.10 -7.99 -11.00
N ASP A 232 26.40 -7.96 -9.70
CA ASP A 232 26.83 -6.77 -8.98
C ASP A 232 28.16 -6.24 -9.56
N LEU A 233 29.09 -7.12 -9.92
CA LEU A 233 30.34 -6.76 -10.60
C LEU A 233 30.10 -6.15 -11.98
N ALA A 234 29.25 -6.77 -12.81
CA ALA A 234 28.92 -6.27 -14.14
C ALA A 234 28.18 -4.92 -14.08
N ASP A 235 27.25 -4.77 -13.14
CA ASP A 235 26.54 -3.51 -12.90
C ASP A 235 27.51 -2.43 -12.35
N ALA A 236 28.42 -2.79 -11.44
CA ALA A 236 29.44 -1.87 -10.94
C ALA A 236 30.35 -1.36 -12.06
N GLU A 237 30.77 -2.23 -12.97
CA GLU A 237 31.51 -1.86 -14.17
C GLU A 237 30.73 -0.90 -15.06
N LYS A 238 29.47 -1.24 -15.37
CA LYS A 238 28.60 -0.40 -16.18
C LYS A 238 28.47 1.01 -15.59
N TYR A 239 28.19 1.13 -14.29
CA TYR A 239 28.07 2.43 -13.64
C TYR A 239 29.41 3.18 -13.62
N TYR A 240 30.52 2.50 -13.42
CA TYR A 240 31.84 3.11 -13.49
C TYR A 240 32.12 3.71 -14.89
N GLU A 241 31.80 2.98 -15.96
CA GLU A 241 31.94 3.48 -17.34
C GLU A 241 30.98 4.65 -17.62
N MET A 242 29.74 4.60 -17.14
CA MET A 242 28.79 5.72 -17.23
C MET A 242 29.31 6.97 -16.50
N GLY A 243 29.93 6.80 -15.34
CA GLY A 243 30.60 7.87 -14.60
C GLY A 243 31.70 8.52 -15.44
N LYS A 244 32.56 7.73 -16.09
CA LYS A 244 33.58 8.25 -17.01
C LYS A 244 32.99 8.93 -18.23
N GLN A 245 31.91 8.39 -18.80
CA GLN A 245 31.25 8.96 -19.97
C GLN A 245 30.59 10.31 -19.65
N ALA A 246 29.98 10.45 -18.47
CA ALA A 246 29.38 11.70 -18.03
C ALA A 246 30.38 12.88 -18.02
N LEU A 247 31.69 12.58 -17.92
CA LEU A 247 32.77 13.58 -17.89
C LEU A 247 33.31 13.95 -19.28
N LYS A 248 32.93 13.23 -20.35
CA LYS A 248 33.46 13.47 -21.71
C LYS A 248 32.84 14.68 -22.43
N GLU A 249 31.88 15.37 -21.80
CA GLU A 249 31.14 16.50 -22.38
C GLU A 249 31.17 17.72 -21.45
N SER A 250 32.11 18.64 -21.68
CA SER A 250 32.29 19.97 -21.04
C SER A 250 32.24 20.05 -19.49
N SER A 251 32.74 21.16 -18.92
CA SER A 251 32.94 21.35 -17.47
C SER A 251 31.73 22.01 -16.76
N GLN A 252 30.61 21.30 -16.64
CA GLN A 252 29.42 21.76 -15.89
C GLN A 252 29.26 21.02 -14.56
N LYS A 253 28.81 21.71 -13.50
CA LYS A 253 28.63 21.09 -12.18
C LYS A 253 27.59 19.97 -12.22
N GLU A 254 26.55 20.11 -13.07
CA GLU A 254 25.58 19.04 -13.35
C GLU A 254 26.22 17.72 -13.77
N LYS A 255 27.21 17.78 -14.68
CA LYS A 255 27.91 16.59 -15.18
C LYS A 255 28.73 15.93 -14.08
N TYR A 256 29.37 16.71 -13.21
CA TYR A 256 30.06 16.19 -12.03
C TYR A 256 29.09 15.54 -11.03
N ARG A 257 27.89 16.12 -10.80
CA ARG A 257 26.87 15.48 -9.96
C ARG A 257 26.42 14.13 -10.55
N LYS A 258 26.18 14.05 -11.86
CA LYS A 258 25.87 12.79 -12.56
C LYS A 258 27.00 11.76 -12.42
N ALA A 259 28.24 12.19 -12.61
CA ALA A 259 29.42 11.32 -12.43
C ALA A 259 29.51 10.81 -10.99
N TYR A 260 29.33 11.67 -9.99
CA TYR A 260 29.27 11.29 -8.57
C TYR A 260 28.23 10.20 -8.31
N GLU A 261 26.99 10.36 -8.79
CA GLU A 261 25.94 9.37 -8.61
C GLU A 261 26.32 8.00 -9.20
N TYR A 262 26.91 8.00 -10.40
CA TYR A 262 27.35 6.77 -11.04
C TYR A 262 28.51 6.09 -10.29
N PHE A 263 29.53 6.83 -9.88
CA PHE A 263 30.64 6.25 -9.11
C PHE A 263 30.20 5.77 -7.73
N LYS A 264 29.35 6.52 -7.04
CA LYS A 264 28.75 6.10 -5.76
C LYS A 264 27.96 4.80 -5.92
N LYS A 265 27.17 4.68 -6.99
CA LYS A 265 26.40 3.47 -7.27
C LYS A 265 27.30 2.28 -7.60
N SER A 266 28.36 2.49 -8.37
CA SER A 266 29.38 1.49 -8.65
C SER A 266 30.01 0.93 -7.36
N ASP A 267 30.46 1.81 -6.46
CA ASP A 267 31.01 1.43 -5.15
C ASP A 267 29.99 0.72 -4.24
N SER A 268 28.72 1.13 -4.29
CA SER A 268 27.67 0.50 -3.46
C SER A 268 27.38 -0.95 -3.86
N LEU A 269 27.60 -1.31 -5.12
CA LEU A 269 27.41 -2.65 -5.65
C LEU A 269 28.61 -3.54 -5.32
N VAL A 270 29.81 -3.02 -5.56
CA VAL A 270 31.07 -3.68 -5.20
C VAL A 270 31.95 -2.67 -4.48
N LYS A 271 32.05 -2.83 -3.16
CA LYS A 271 32.81 -1.92 -2.29
C LYS A 271 34.27 -1.86 -2.74
N GLY A 272 34.78 -0.66 -3.02
CA GLY A 272 36.12 -0.45 -3.53
C GLY A 272 36.30 -0.87 -4.98
N TYR A 273 35.23 -0.88 -5.79
CA TYR A 273 35.36 -1.17 -7.22
C TYR A 273 36.27 -0.13 -7.90
N LYS A 274 37.49 -0.58 -8.26
CA LYS A 274 38.58 0.28 -8.76
C LYS A 274 38.80 1.47 -7.80
N ASP A 275 38.69 2.69 -8.29
CA ASP A 275 38.82 3.94 -7.54
C ASP A 275 37.49 4.71 -7.43
N ALA A 276 36.34 4.03 -7.58
CA ALA A 276 35.02 4.66 -7.62
C ALA A 276 34.74 5.56 -6.39
N VAL A 277 35.14 5.15 -5.19
CA VAL A 277 35.00 5.99 -3.96
C VAL A 277 35.74 7.32 -4.10
N ASN A 278 36.97 7.27 -4.61
CA ASN A 278 37.82 8.46 -4.75
C ASN A 278 37.24 9.40 -5.81
N LEU A 279 36.78 8.84 -6.94
CA LEU A 279 36.12 9.61 -8.00
C LEU A 279 34.80 10.21 -7.53
N ALA A 280 33.97 9.45 -6.79
CA ALA A 280 32.75 9.97 -6.19
C ALA A 280 33.04 11.17 -5.26
N ASN A 281 34.01 11.05 -4.36
CA ASN A 281 34.40 12.13 -3.46
C ASN A 281 34.93 13.36 -4.20
N LEU A 282 35.73 13.16 -5.25
CA LEU A 282 36.23 14.24 -6.09
C LEU A 282 35.09 15.00 -6.77
N TYR A 283 34.18 14.28 -7.43
CA TYR A 283 33.09 14.89 -8.18
C TYR A 283 31.95 15.40 -7.31
N TYR A 284 31.81 14.89 -6.08
CA TYR A 284 30.97 15.53 -5.07
C TYR A 284 31.47 16.96 -4.79
N LYS A 285 32.77 17.14 -4.54
CA LYS A 285 33.35 18.46 -4.27
C LYS A 285 33.27 19.42 -5.47
N GLN A 286 33.36 18.90 -6.69
CA GLN A 286 33.29 19.71 -7.92
C GLN A 286 31.85 20.04 -8.31
N GLY A 287 30.93 19.07 -8.21
CA GLY A 287 29.55 19.19 -8.68
C GLY A 287 28.56 19.82 -7.71
N PHE A 288 28.79 19.71 -6.40
CA PHE A 288 27.86 20.27 -5.41
C PHE A 288 28.30 21.68 -5.00
N PHE A 289 27.32 22.55 -4.76
CA PHE A 289 27.57 23.92 -4.32
C PHE A 289 27.95 23.94 -2.84
N ARG A 290 29.09 24.55 -2.53
CA ARG A 290 29.40 24.96 -1.16
C ARG A 290 28.53 26.13 -0.76
N TYR A 291 27.82 26.06 0.36
CA TYR A 291 26.99 27.17 0.80
C TYR A 291 27.17 27.53 2.27
N LYS A 292 26.81 28.77 2.60
CA LYS A 292 26.70 29.28 3.96
C LYS A 292 25.32 29.86 4.19
N ILE A 293 24.73 29.58 5.35
CA ILE A 293 23.45 30.15 5.77
C ILE A 293 23.71 31.31 6.75
N VAL A 294 23.11 32.48 6.48
CA VAL A 294 23.22 33.70 7.29
C VAL A 294 21.82 34.25 7.65
N GLY A 295 21.76 35.13 8.66
CA GLY A 295 20.51 35.68 9.18
C GLY A 295 19.86 34.80 10.26
N ASP A 296 18.53 34.71 10.23
CA ASP A 296 17.74 33.97 11.21
C ASP A 296 17.93 32.45 11.04
N LYS A 297 18.22 31.75 12.15
CA LYS A 297 18.59 30.33 12.14
C LYS A 297 17.42 29.36 12.33
N LYS A 298 16.20 29.87 12.51
CA LYS A 298 15.00 29.08 12.87
C LYS A 298 14.69 27.95 11.89
N TYR A 299 14.83 28.20 10.59
CA TYR A 299 14.57 27.21 9.54
C TYR A 299 15.83 26.66 8.88
N LYS A 300 16.99 26.80 9.52
CA LYS A 300 18.28 26.35 8.96
C LYS A 300 18.22 24.89 8.49
N ASN A 301 17.76 23.96 9.33
CA ASN A 301 17.71 22.54 8.96
C ASN A 301 16.76 22.26 7.79
N VAL A 302 15.69 23.07 7.64
CA VAL A 302 14.74 22.96 6.53
C VAL A 302 15.40 23.41 5.23
N ILE A 303 16.19 24.48 5.29
CA ILE A 303 16.97 24.98 4.15
C ILE A 303 18.06 23.97 3.77
N GLU A 304 18.79 23.42 4.75
CA GLU A 304 19.85 22.42 4.50
C GLU A 304 19.27 21.16 3.85
N GLU A 305 18.17 20.63 4.37
CA GLU A 305 17.49 19.46 3.82
C GLU A 305 16.98 19.70 2.39
N ALA A 306 16.47 20.90 2.11
CA ALA A 306 15.96 21.26 0.79
C ALA A 306 17.06 21.49 -0.26
N LEU A 307 18.34 21.59 0.15
CA LEU A 307 19.48 21.81 -0.75
C LEU A 307 20.42 20.61 -0.85
N LYS A 308 20.15 19.53 -0.12
CA LYS A 308 21.07 18.38 0.04
C LYS A 308 21.48 17.73 -1.29
N ASP A 309 20.63 17.80 -2.31
CA ASP A 309 20.84 17.16 -3.60
C ASP A 309 21.66 18.04 -4.56
N ILE A 310 21.89 19.31 -4.23
CA ILE A 310 22.65 20.26 -5.05
C ILE A 310 23.83 20.92 -4.33
N GLY A 311 23.90 20.84 -3.00
CA GLY A 311 24.93 21.51 -2.24
C GLY A 311 25.17 20.96 -0.84
N TYR A 312 26.26 21.43 -0.22
CA TYR A 312 26.60 21.15 1.16
C TYR A 312 27.13 22.40 1.85
N ARG A 313 27.01 22.41 3.18
CA ARG A 313 27.45 23.55 3.98
C ARG A 313 28.97 23.60 4.10
N ASP A 314 29.54 24.74 3.73
CA ASP A 314 30.94 25.12 3.98
C ASP A 314 30.98 26.62 4.25
N ASP A 315 31.04 26.97 5.54
CA ASP A 315 31.03 28.37 5.98
C ASP A 315 32.37 29.08 5.72
N SER A 316 33.44 28.34 5.44
CA SER A 316 34.80 28.89 5.26
C SER A 316 35.05 29.31 3.81
N ASN A 317 34.52 28.55 2.85
CA ASN A 317 34.68 28.84 1.42
C ASN A 317 33.37 28.65 0.63
N PRO A 318 32.31 29.43 0.93
CA PRO A 318 31.01 29.27 0.27
C PRO A 318 31.01 29.80 -1.16
N GLU A 319 30.39 29.06 -2.07
CA GLU A 319 30.03 29.49 -3.43
C GLU A 319 28.67 30.20 -3.47
N LEU A 320 27.77 29.83 -2.54
CA LEU A 320 26.45 30.42 -2.35
C LEU A 320 26.29 30.95 -0.91
N ILE A 321 25.75 32.16 -0.78
CA ILE A 321 25.30 32.73 0.49
C ILE A 321 23.78 32.69 0.50
N ILE A 322 23.20 32.01 1.48
CA ILE A 322 21.76 31.89 1.67
C ILE A 322 21.37 32.72 2.89
N GLU A 323 20.64 33.80 2.67
CA GLU A 323 20.14 34.67 3.73
C GLU A 323 18.66 34.39 3.98
N TYR A 324 18.33 34.15 5.24
CA TYR A 324 16.94 34.05 5.71
C TYR A 324 16.66 35.13 6.75
N THR A 325 15.55 35.84 6.59
CA THR A 325 15.09 36.84 7.58
C THR A 325 13.58 36.74 7.78
N GLU A 326 13.10 36.85 9.00
CA GLU A 326 11.66 36.86 9.33
C GLU A 326 11.24 37.99 10.29
N ARG A 327 9.96 38.35 10.22
CA ARG A 327 9.26 39.24 11.17
C ARG A 327 7.86 38.70 11.46
N ASN A 328 7.55 38.56 12.73
CA ASN A 328 6.26 38.02 13.19
C ASN A 328 5.41 39.11 13.84
N TYR A 329 4.13 39.19 13.46
CA TYR A 329 3.14 40.12 14.00
C TYR A 329 1.97 39.31 14.53
N TYR A 330 1.70 39.39 15.84
CA TYR A 330 0.56 38.73 16.49
C TYR A 330 -0.38 39.76 17.08
N ILE A 331 -1.67 39.58 16.82
CA ILE A 331 -2.75 40.43 17.32
C ILE A 331 -3.84 39.51 17.89
N SER A 332 -4.39 39.92 19.05
CA SER A 332 -5.54 39.27 19.68
C SER A 332 -6.57 40.35 20.02
N GLU A 333 -7.73 40.29 19.38
CA GLU A 333 -8.81 41.27 19.51
C GLU A 333 -10.02 40.63 20.21
N PRO A 334 -10.18 40.83 21.53
CA PRO A 334 -11.38 40.42 22.23
C PRO A 334 -12.50 41.44 22.01
N MET A 335 -13.70 40.95 21.69
CA MET A 335 -14.93 41.73 21.56
C MET A 335 -16.02 41.10 22.43
N THR A 336 -16.68 41.91 23.24
CA THR A 336 -17.79 41.46 24.09
C THR A 336 -19.08 42.11 23.65
N TYR A 337 -20.10 41.28 23.40
CA TYR A 337 -21.47 41.68 23.12
C TYR A 337 -22.38 41.17 24.24
N ILE A 338 -23.30 42.03 24.69
CA ILE A 338 -24.26 41.70 25.76
C ILE A 338 -25.67 41.83 25.18
N GLU A 339 -26.37 40.72 25.15
CA GLU A 339 -27.78 40.62 24.78
C GLU A 339 -28.61 40.48 26.07
N LYS A 340 -29.53 41.41 26.31
CA LYS A 340 -30.44 41.32 27.46
C LYS A 340 -31.60 40.39 27.11
N LEU A 341 -31.80 39.35 27.92
CA LEU A 341 -32.86 38.36 27.75
C LEU A 341 -33.77 38.33 28.98
N SER A 342 -34.95 37.76 28.81
CA SER A 342 -35.94 37.60 29.87
C SER A 342 -36.79 36.36 29.57
N GLU A 343 -37.07 35.56 30.60
CA GLU A 343 -38.06 34.49 30.52
C GLU A 343 -39.06 34.57 31.66
N LYS A 344 -40.33 34.27 31.35
CA LYS A 344 -41.42 34.20 32.31
C LYS A 344 -41.53 32.78 32.85
N THR A 345 -41.35 32.61 34.15
CA THR A 345 -41.58 31.33 34.84
C THR A 345 -42.78 31.44 35.77
N PRO A 346 -43.60 30.39 35.90
CA PRO A 346 -44.66 30.34 36.91
C PRO A 346 -44.11 30.65 38.31
N SER A 347 -44.70 31.60 39.01
CA SER A 347 -44.28 32.06 40.34
C SER A 347 -45.33 31.84 41.43
N GLY A 348 -46.49 31.29 41.06
CA GLY A 348 -47.60 31.00 41.98
C GLY A 348 -48.94 30.97 41.25
N ILE A 349 -50.02 30.82 42.00
CA ILE A 349 -51.40 30.92 41.50
C ILE A 349 -52.05 32.12 42.19
N GLY A 350 -52.63 33.02 41.40
CA GLY A 350 -53.36 34.19 41.88
C GLY A 350 -54.71 33.83 42.50
N ASN A 351 -55.34 34.80 43.16
CA ASN A 351 -56.61 34.58 43.87
C ASN A 351 -57.78 34.16 42.94
N ASP A 352 -57.65 34.35 41.63
CA ASP A 352 -58.58 33.96 40.58
C ASP A 352 -58.23 32.61 39.92
N MET A 353 -57.33 31.82 40.53
CA MET A 353 -56.76 30.57 40.00
C MET A 353 -55.92 30.72 38.72
N GLN A 354 -55.53 31.94 38.32
CA GLN A 354 -54.60 32.12 37.19
C GLN A 354 -53.14 31.92 37.62
N ILE A 355 -52.32 31.33 36.75
CA ILE A 355 -50.87 31.22 36.99
C ILE A 355 -50.25 32.62 36.95
N LEU A 356 -49.64 33.04 38.05
CA LEU A 356 -48.80 34.23 38.09
C LEU A 356 -47.44 33.89 37.49
N TYR A 357 -46.90 34.79 36.68
CA TYR A 357 -45.56 34.65 36.10
C TYR A 357 -44.61 35.65 36.73
N ARG A 358 -43.40 35.19 37.08
CA ARG A 358 -42.26 36.05 37.41
C ARG A 358 -41.39 36.18 36.18
N GLU A 359 -41.08 37.41 35.81
CA GLU A 359 -40.09 37.71 34.78
C GLU A 359 -38.69 37.59 35.38
N ASN A 360 -37.84 36.77 34.76
CA ASN A 360 -36.45 36.60 35.18
C ASN A 360 -35.55 37.20 34.10
N PRO A 361 -35.06 38.44 34.28
CA PRO A 361 -34.09 39.04 33.36
C PRO A 361 -32.70 38.44 33.58
N PHE A 362 -31.98 38.19 32.49
CA PHE A 362 -30.59 37.73 32.50
C PHE A 362 -29.84 38.21 31.25
N ASP A 363 -28.52 38.32 31.36
CA ASP A 363 -27.65 38.72 30.26
C ASP A 363 -27.05 37.49 29.58
N LYS A 364 -27.10 37.47 28.25
CA LYS A 364 -26.28 36.59 27.41
C LYS A 364 -25.06 37.38 26.96
N ILE A 365 -23.92 37.00 27.51
CA ILE A 365 -22.62 37.63 27.27
C ILE A 365 -21.89 36.76 26.25
N ILE A 366 -21.66 37.31 25.07
CA ILE A 366 -20.89 36.67 24.00
C ILE A 366 -19.53 37.36 23.96
N THR A 367 -18.45 36.64 24.26
CA THR A 367 -17.08 37.13 24.11
C THR A 367 -16.44 36.40 22.94
N SER A 368 -16.19 37.13 21.85
CA SER A 368 -15.50 36.61 20.67
C SER A 368 -14.05 37.10 20.69
N VAL A 369 -13.10 36.19 20.46
CA VAL A 369 -11.69 36.54 20.33
C VAL A 369 -11.22 36.16 18.93
N LYS A 370 -10.74 37.17 18.20
CA LYS A 370 -10.05 36.96 16.92
C LYS A 370 -8.55 37.05 17.15
N GLU A 371 -7.86 35.95 16.92
CA GLU A 371 -6.40 35.88 16.95
C GLU A 371 -5.88 35.83 15.52
N LYS A 372 -4.88 36.67 15.23
CA LYS A 372 -4.23 36.72 13.93
C LYS A 372 -2.73 36.75 14.11
N ILE A 373 -2.03 35.87 13.42
CA ILE A 373 -0.58 35.95 13.28
C ILE A 373 -0.21 36.09 11.81
N ARG A 374 0.73 36.99 11.55
CA ARG A 374 1.33 37.22 10.24
C ARG A 374 2.83 37.06 10.34
N THR A 375 3.41 36.26 9.46
CA THR A 375 4.86 36.13 9.33
C THR A 375 5.27 36.67 7.96
N ASP A 376 6.04 37.75 7.97
CA ASP A 376 6.73 38.26 6.79
C ASP A 376 8.12 37.65 6.76
N TYR A 377 8.52 37.07 5.64
CA TYR A 377 9.86 36.49 5.54
C TYR A 377 10.48 36.70 4.15
N ARG A 378 11.80 36.57 4.11
CA ARG A 378 12.60 36.63 2.89
C ARG A 378 13.65 35.53 2.87
N ILE A 379 13.81 34.90 1.71
CA ILE A 379 14.95 34.04 1.37
C ILE A 379 15.69 34.67 0.20
N ARG A 380 17.00 34.83 0.34
CA ARG A 380 17.88 35.30 -0.73
C ARG A 380 19.03 34.32 -0.91
N ILE A 381 19.36 34.00 -2.16
CA ILE A 381 20.54 33.22 -2.53
C ILE A 381 21.42 34.09 -3.41
N ASP A 382 22.65 34.33 -2.97
CA ASP A 382 23.67 35.05 -3.72
C ASP A 382 24.86 34.15 -4.02
N GLY A 383 25.15 33.96 -5.30
CA GLY A 383 26.33 33.27 -5.81
C GLY A 383 26.90 33.99 -7.03
N VAL A 384 28.06 33.53 -7.49
CA VAL A 384 28.73 34.11 -8.67
C VAL A 384 27.90 33.92 -9.94
N GLN A 385 27.32 32.73 -10.13
CA GLN A 385 26.57 32.34 -11.33
C GLN A 385 25.05 32.29 -11.12
N TYR A 386 24.57 32.52 -9.89
CA TYR A 386 23.15 32.46 -9.56
C TYR A 386 22.81 33.50 -8.49
N LYS A 387 21.77 34.28 -8.72
CA LYS A 387 21.21 35.21 -7.74
C LYS A 387 19.70 35.15 -7.80
N ASP A 388 19.05 35.01 -6.65
CA ASP A 388 17.60 34.98 -6.55
C ASP A 388 17.16 35.48 -5.17
N SER A 389 15.98 36.10 -5.11
CA SER A 389 15.40 36.62 -3.88
C SER A 389 13.90 36.41 -3.91
N TYR A 390 13.36 36.00 -2.78
CA TYR A 390 11.93 35.76 -2.60
C TYR A 390 11.50 36.34 -1.27
N SER A 391 10.41 37.10 -1.28
CA SER A 391 9.77 37.60 -0.08
C SER A 391 8.30 37.23 -0.13
N ASN A 392 7.76 36.78 0.99
CA ASN A 392 6.36 36.44 1.11
C ASN A 392 5.85 36.80 2.50
N TYR A 393 4.52 36.84 2.64
CA TYR A 393 3.88 36.91 3.94
C TYR A 393 2.79 35.85 4.04
N LEU A 394 2.70 35.20 5.19
CA LEU A 394 1.70 34.20 5.47
C LEU A 394 0.88 34.63 6.69
N ILE A 395 -0.40 34.24 6.71
CA ILE A 395 -1.34 34.60 7.77
C ILE A 395 -2.04 33.33 8.29
N GLU A 396 -2.20 33.26 9.60
CA GLU A 396 -3.09 32.32 10.28
C GLU A 396 -4.08 33.10 11.13
N GLU A 397 -5.35 32.69 11.10
CA GLU A 397 -6.42 33.28 11.91
C GLU A 397 -7.12 32.20 12.71
N ASN A 398 -7.41 32.48 13.98
CA ASN A 398 -8.22 31.65 14.86
C ASN A 398 -9.34 32.51 15.45
N ASN A 399 -10.56 31.98 15.43
CA ASN A 399 -11.72 32.62 16.01
C ASN A 399 -12.30 31.71 17.09
N SER A 400 -12.56 32.27 18.27
CA SER A 400 -13.20 31.55 19.35
C SER A 400 -14.28 32.41 20.00
N GLU A 401 -15.28 31.77 20.59
CA GLU A 401 -16.42 32.44 21.21
C GLU A 401 -16.75 31.75 22.54
N LYS A 402 -16.95 32.56 23.59
CA LYS A 402 -17.45 32.14 24.89
C LYS A 402 -18.81 32.77 25.11
N ILE A 403 -19.84 31.93 25.23
CA ILE A 403 -21.20 32.35 25.57
C ILE A 403 -21.42 32.06 27.05
N ARG A 404 -21.78 33.09 27.81
CA ARG A 404 -22.06 33.00 29.24
C ARG A 404 -23.40 33.63 29.55
N TYR A 405 -24.17 32.99 30.42
CA TYR A 405 -25.45 33.53 30.88
C TYR A 405 -25.34 33.97 32.33
N LYS A 406 -25.67 35.23 32.63
CA LYS A 406 -25.52 35.83 33.97
C LYS A 406 -26.82 36.49 34.42
N GLY A 407 -27.32 36.10 35.58
CA GLY A 407 -28.52 36.67 36.18
C GLY A 407 -28.94 35.91 37.44
N PRO A 408 -29.86 36.47 38.25
CA PRO A 408 -30.28 35.86 39.51
C PRO A 408 -31.03 34.52 39.33
N ASN A 409 -31.76 34.34 38.22
CA ASN A 409 -32.53 33.11 37.91
C ASN A 409 -32.42 32.75 36.42
N VAL A 410 -31.24 32.33 35.95
CA VAL A 410 -31.04 31.89 34.55
C VAL A 410 -31.76 30.54 34.31
N PRO A 411 -32.65 30.42 33.31
CA PRO A 411 -33.35 29.16 33.03
C PRO A 411 -32.41 28.03 32.60
N LEU A 412 -32.73 26.78 32.96
CA LEU A 412 -31.90 25.58 32.72
C LEU A 412 -31.61 25.29 31.23
N ALA A 413 -32.39 25.85 30.32
CA ALA A 413 -32.20 25.75 28.88
C ALA A 413 -30.98 26.56 28.39
N TYR A 414 -30.54 27.57 29.13
CA TYR A 414 -29.41 28.44 28.77
C TYR A 414 -28.17 28.02 29.53
N ARG A 415 -27.27 27.29 28.85
CA ARG A 415 -26.03 26.79 29.41
C ARG A 415 -24.84 27.46 28.75
N ASP A 416 -23.81 27.68 29.55
CA ASP A 416 -22.54 28.21 29.07
C ASP A 416 -21.97 27.33 27.95
N GLU A 417 -21.51 27.97 26.88
CA GLU A 417 -20.98 27.29 25.70
C GLU A 417 -19.63 27.91 25.31
N ASN A 418 -18.73 27.09 24.78
CA ASN A 418 -17.50 27.53 24.14
C ASN A 418 -17.48 27.01 22.70
N LYS A 419 -17.33 27.92 21.72
CA LYS A 419 -17.09 27.56 20.32
C LYS A 419 -15.63 27.81 20.01
N GLY A 420 -14.90 26.75 19.66
CA GLY A 420 -13.45 26.82 19.46
C GLY A 420 -12.68 27.04 20.77
N LYS A 421 -11.38 27.35 20.63
CA LYS A 421 -10.48 27.59 21.75
C LYS A 421 -9.52 28.73 21.39
N GLU A 422 -9.31 29.66 22.33
CA GLU A 422 -8.22 30.62 22.25
C GLU A 422 -6.88 29.86 22.29
N LEU A 423 -6.04 30.09 21.29
CA LEU A 423 -4.78 29.37 21.11
C LEU A 423 -3.62 30.12 21.76
N GLY A 424 -3.64 31.44 21.75
CA GLY A 424 -2.54 32.28 22.20
C GLY A 424 -1.39 32.34 21.20
N LYS A 425 -0.47 33.28 21.43
CA LYS A 425 0.68 33.55 20.54
C LYS A 425 1.52 32.31 20.22
N GLU A 426 1.79 31.46 21.21
CA GLU A 426 2.66 30.29 21.02
C GLU A 426 2.07 29.23 20.10
N GLU A 427 0.79 28.87 20.30
CA GLU A 427 0.12 27.90 19.43
C GLU A 427 -0.15 28.48 18.04
N MET A 428 -0.52 29.76 17.96
CA MET A 428 -0.61 30.46 16.67
C MET A 428 0.75 30.47 15.94
N GLN A 429 1.87 30.64 16.66
CA GLN A 429 3.21 30.56 16.09
C GLN A 429 3.51 29.15 15.54
N LYS A 430 3.13 28.08 16.23
CA LYS A 430 3.33 26.71 15.72
C LYS A 430 2.55 26.45 14.43
N LEU A 431 1.34 26.97 14.33
CA LEU A 431 0.50 26.82 13.14
C LEU A 431 1.12 27.56 11.93
N ILE A 432 1.49 28.84 12.10
CA ILE A 432 2.11 29.60 11.02
C ILE A 432 3.49 29.06 10.66
N ASP A 433 4.25 28.54 11.63
CA ASP A 433 5.56 27.92 11.40
C ASP A 433 5.47 26.73 10.46
N LYS A 434 4.41 25.93 10.54
CA LYS A 434 4.19 24.82 9.61
C LYS A 434 4.02 25.33 8.18
N LYS A 435 3.20 26.36 7.98
CA LYS A 435 2.98 26.98 6.67
C LYS A 435 4.26 27.59 6.11
N VAL A 436 5.02 28.32 6.94
CA VAL A 436 6.31 28.91 6.53
C VAL A 436 7.30 27.81 6.11
N LYS A 437 7.42 26.70 6.86
CA LYS A 437 8.29 25.58 6.46
C LYS A 437 7.94 25.02 5.09
N GLU A 438 6.65 24.78 4.84
CA GLU A 438 6.17 24.24 3.57
C GLU A 438 6.49 25.19 2.40
N ASP A 439 6.26 26.49 2.58
CA ASP A 439 6.53 27.52 1.56
C ASP A 439 8.04 27.68 1.28
N ILE A 440 8.88 27.66 2.32
CA ILE A 440 10.35 27.65 2.20
C ILE A 440 10.82 26.45 1.35
N ILE A 441 10.32 25.25 1.64
CA ILE A 441 10.71 24.03 0.90
C ILE A 441 10.31 24.16 -0.57
N GLN A 442 9.08 24.60 -0.85
CA GLN A 442 8.62 24.79 -2.22
C GLN A 442 9.47 25.82 -2.96
N ARG A 443 9.81 26.93 -2.31
CA ARG A 443 10.64 27.95 -2.92
C ARG A 443 12.05 27.45 -3.22
N ILE A 444 12.69 26.77 -2.28
CA ILE A 444 14.03 26.21 -2.49
C ILE A 444 14.03 25.19 -3.62
N LYS A 445 13.02 24.32 -3.73
CA LYS A 445 12.91 23.38 -4.86
C LYS A 445 12.83 24.06 -6.23
N ILE A 446 12.21 25.24 -6.32
CA ILE A 446 12.18 26.03 -7.56
C ILE A 446 13.58 26.58 -7.88
N MET A 447 14.30 27.04 -6.86
CA MET A 447 15.68 27.53 -6.99
C MET A 447 16.64 26.39 -7.34
N GLU A 448 16.48 25.22 -6.71
CA GLU A 448 17.22 24.00 -6.95
C GLU A 448 17.18 23.60 -8.42
N LYS A 449 15.99 23.54 -9.03
CA LYS A 449 15.83 23.25 -10.47
C LYS A 449 16.59 24.19 -11.40
N ARG A 450 16.88 25.42 -10.95
CA ARG A 450 17.70 26.38 -11.70
C ARG A 450 19.19 26.10 -11.49
N LEU A 451 19.59 25.85 -10.24
CA LEU A 451 20.95 25.47 -9.87
C LEU A 451 21.36 24.11 -10.44
N GLU A 452 20.43 23.18 -10.65
CA GLU A 452 20.66 21.89 -11.29
C GLU A 452 21.21 22.01 -12.71
N ARG A 453 20.92 23.12 -13.41
CA ARG A 453 21.36 23.39 -14.79
C ARG A 453 22.73 24.07 -14.87
N ILE A 454 23.28 24.45 -13.73
CA ILE A 454 24.63 25.00 -13.56
C ILE A 454 25.54 23.86 -13.13
#